data_AF-A0A445AJ04-F1
#
_entry.id   AF-A0A445AJ04-F1
#
_cell.length_a   1.000
_cell.length_b   1.000
_cell.length_c   1.000
_cell.angle_alpha   90.00
_cell.angle_beta   90.00
_cell.angle_gamma   90.00
#
_symmetry.space_group_name_H-M   'P 1'
#
loop_
_entity.id
_entity.type
_entity.pdbx_description
1 polymer ?
#
loop_
_entity_poly.entity_id
_entity_poly.type
_entity_poly.pdbx_seq_one_letter_code
_entity_poly.pdbx_strand_id
1 'polypeptide(L)'
;MEGETSDAWHFFLSNLHQHVVTRDGVGLISDRHESINAAVERSNGAWSPPRAFHMFCIRHIESNFLRKFNAPYLQKLVVNIGYSRTVREYEVHYYQRLRERGEAYTNWLNRIPRE
;
A
#
# COMPACT_ATOMS: atom_id res chain seq x y z
N MET A 1 -4.52 18.52 -15.92
CA MET A 1 -4.73 17.20 -15.28
C MET A 1 -5.13 17.51 -13.84
N GLU A 2 -6.44 17.64 -13.56
CA GLU A 2 -6.95 18.27 -12.33
C GLU A 2 -7.41 17.29 -11.24
N GLY A 3 -7.24 15.97 -11.43
CA GLY A 3 -7.87 14.97 -10.56
C GLY A 3 -7.03 14.36 -9.44
N GLU A 4 -5.70 14.35 -9.54
CA GLU A 4 -4.82 13.58 -8.63
C GLU A 4 -4.02 14.45 -7.65
N THR A 5 -4.56 15.61 -7.26
CA THR A 5 -3.91 16.50 -6.29
C THR A 5 -4.17 16.06 -4.84
N SER A 6 -3.29 16.45 -3.92
CA SER A 6 -3.50 16.15 -2.50
C SER A 6 -4.79 16.78 -1.95
N ASP A 7 -5.18 17.95 -2.44
CA ASP A 7 -6.41 18.62 -2.02
C ASP A 7 -7.68 17.87 -2.46
N ALA A 8 -7.71 17.38 -3.70
CA ALA A 8 -8.83 16.58 -4.19
C ALA A 8 -8.98 15.27 -3.39
N TRP A 9 -7.87 14.59 -3.12
CA TRP A 9 -7.88 13.39 -2.28
C TRP A 9 -8.30 13.69 -0.85
N HIS A 10 -7.83 14.78 -0.25
CA HIS A 10 -8.21 15.15 1.11
C HIS A 10 -9.70 15.49 1.20
N PHE A 11 -10.25 16.24 0.23
CA PHE A 11 -11.68 16.49 0.15
C PHE A 11 -12.46 15.17 0.05
N PHE A 12 -12.07 14.28 -0.87
CA PHE A 12 -12.75 13.00 -1.07
C PHE A 12 -12.71 12.13 0.19
N LEU A 13 -11.53 11.93 0.77
CA LEU A 13 -11.35 11.09 1.96
C LEU A 13 -12.05 11.66 3.19
N SER A 14 -12.08 12.99 3.36
CA SER A 14 -12.81 13.60 4.48
C SER A 14 -14.32 13.34 4.37
N ASN A 15 -14.89 13.51 3.18
CA ASN A 15 -16.31 13.23 2.95
C ASN A 15 -16.62 11.73 3.06
N LEU A 16 -15.75 10.86 2.54
CA LEU A 16 -15.90 9.42 2.65
C LEU A 16 -15.94 8.98 4.11
N HIS A 17 -15.00 9.46 4.93
CA HIS A 17 -15.00 9.17 6.36
C HIS A 17 -16.27 9.71 7.04
N GLN A 18 -16.61 10.98 6.81
CA GLN A 18 -17.75 11.63 7.47
C GLN A 18 -19.10 10.98 7.15
N HIS A 19 -19.30 10.54 5.90
CA HIS A 19 -20.61 10.12 5.42
C HIS A 19 -20.77 8.60 5.28
N VAL A 20 -19.69 7.84 5.15
CA VAL A 20 -19.74 6.39 4.88
C VAL A 20 -19.18 5.57 6.04
N VAL A 21 -18.16 6.07 6.75
CA VAL A 21 -17.54 5.34 7.86
C VAL A 21 -18.35 5.56 9.13
N THR A 22 -19.21 4.59 9.46
CA THR A 22 -20.13 4.65 10.61
C THR A 22 -19.66 3.85 11.82
N ARG A 23 -18.54 3.13 11.70
CA ARG A 23 -17.98 2.27 12.75
C ARG A 23 -16.45 2.28 12.70
N ASP A 24 -15.84 1.97 13.84
CA ASP A 24 -14.39 1.76 13.94
C ASP A 24 -13.96 0.45 13.27
N GLY A 25 -12.67 0.37 12.96
CA GLY A 25 -12.03 -0.80 12.37
C GLY A 25 -12.20 -0.93 10.85
N VAL A 26 -12.54 0.16 10.15
CA VAL A 26 -12.64 0.14 8.68
C VAL A 26 -11.27 0.20 8.01
N GLY A 27 -11.04 -0.64 7.01
CA GLY A 27 -9.81 -0.60 6.20
C GLY A 27 -9.95 0.32 4.99
N LEU A 28 -9.06 1.30 4.86
CA LEU A 28 -8.80 2.04 3.62
C LEU A 28 -7.71 1.29 2.84
N ILE A 29 -8.02 0.81 1.63
CA ILE A 29 -7.04 0.17 0.74
C ILE A 29 -6.84 1.06 -0.49
N SER A 30 -5.66 1.65 -0.64
CA SER A 30 -5.38 2.62 -1.72
C SER A 30 -4.10 2.31 -2.50
N ASP A 31 -3.83 3.09 -3.56
CA ASP A 31 -2.46 3.19 -4.10
C ASP A 31 -1.56 3.93 -3.09
N ARG A 32 -0.24 3.77 -3.25
CA ARG A 32 0.84 4.48 -2.55
C ARG A 32 1.21 5.81 -3.21
N HIS A 33 0.30 6.39 -3.99
CA HIS A 33 0.54 7.65 -4.67
C HIS A 33 0.75 8.77 -3.63
N GLU A 34 1.74 9.64 -3.86
CA GLU A 34 2.15 10.66 -2.89
C GLU A 34 0.99 11.57 -2.47
N SER A 35 0.13 11.95 -3.43
CA SER A 35 -1.03 12.79 -3.14
C SER A 35 -2.09 12.12 -2.26
N ILE A 36 -2.22 10.79 -2.31
CA ILE A 36 -3.12 10.03 -1.42
C ILE A 36 -2.51 9.96 -0.02
N ASN A 37 -1.22 9.63 0.09
CA ASN A 37 -0.53 9.57 1.38
C ASN A 37 -0.58 10.92 2.10
N ALA A 38 -0.29 12.02 1.39
CA ALA A 38 -0.38 13.37 1.93
C ALA A 38 -1.80 13.71 2.42
N ALA A 39 -2.83 13.26 1.69
CA ALA A 39 -4.23 13.46 2.10
C ALA A 39 -4.58 12.68 3.37
N VAL A 40 -4.12 11.43 3.50
CA VAL A 40 -4.30 10.57 4.69
C VAL A 40 -3.59 11.16 5.91
N GLU A 41 -2.33 11.59 5.76
CA GLU A 41 -1.55 12.24 6.83
C GLU A 41 -2.24 13.52 7.33
N ARG A 42 -2.81 14.30 6.40
CA ARG A 42 -3.57 15.52 6.72
C ARG A 42 -4.93 15.25 7.38
N SER A 43 -5.45 14.02 7.36
CA SER A 43 -6.74 13.67 7.96
C SER A 43 -6.74 13.57 9.49
N ASN A 44 -5.68 14.01 10.18
CA ASN A 44 -5.59 14.06 11.65
C ASN A 44 -5.95 12.72 12.33
N GLY A 45 -5.46 11.61 11.76
CA GLY A 45 -5.68 10.27 12.31
C GLY A 45 -7.08 9.68 12.04
N ALA A 46 -7.93 10.31 11.22
CA ALA A 46 -9.22 9.72 10.84
C ALA A 46 -9.07 8.36 10.12
N TRP A 47 -7.96 8.17 9.41
CA TRP A 47 -7.63 6.93 8.71
C TRP A 47 -6.60 6.07 9.45
N SER A 48 -6.51 6.22 10.78
CA SER A 48 -5.53 5.53 11.62
C SER A 48 -6.21 4.78 12.79
N PRO A 49 -5.54 3.78 13.39
CA PRO A 49 -6.12 3.01 14.47
C PRO A 49 -6.48 3.89 15.68
N PRO A 50 -7.55 3.55 16.44
CA PRO A 50 -8.39 2.36 16.30
C PRO A 50 -9.55 2.51 15.28
N ARG A 51 -9.77 3.72 14.74
CA ARG A 51 -10.95 4.02 13.92
C ARG A 51 -10.86 3.42 12.53
N ALA A 52 -9.68 3.42 11.94
CA ALA A 52 -9.44 2.85 10.63
C ALA A 52 -8.01 2.31 10.50
N PHE A 53 -7.76 1.58 9.42
CA PHE A 53 -6.44 1.05 9.07
C PHE A 53 -6.15 1.44 7.63
N HIS A 54 -4.94 1.93 7.34
CA HIS A 54 -4.56 2.34 5.99
C HIS A 54 -3.56 1.36 5.39
N MET A 55 -4.04 0.57 4.45
CA MET A 55 -3.24 -0.44 3.77
C MET A 55 -3.04 -0.09 2.31
N PHE A 56 -1.95 -0.58 1.73
CA PHE A 56 -1.68 -0.43 0.31
C PHE A 56 -2.19 -1.62 -0.50
N CYS A 57 -2.84 -1.32 -1.62
CA CYS A 57 -3.38 -2.32 -2.53
C CYS A 57 -2.26 -3.14 -3.18
N ILE A 58 -2.29 -4.46 -3.04
CA ILE A 58 -1.30 -5.36 -3.65
C ILE A 58 -1.25 -5.24 -5.18
N ARG A 59 -2.39 -4.99 -5.84
CA ARG A 59 -2.46 -4.79 -7.30
C ARG A 59 -1.73 -3.51 -7.72
N HIS A 60 -1.82 -2.44 -6.92
CA HIS A 60 -1.08 -1.21 -7.19
C HIS A 60 0.40 -1.36 -6.85
N ILE A 61 0.75 -2.08 -5.78
CA ILE A 61 2.15 -2.43 -5.47
C ILE A 61 2.78 -3.19 -6.64
N GLU A 62 2.08 -4.20 -7.15
CA GLU A 62 2.49 -4.99 -8.32
C GLU A 62 2.69 -4.10 -9.56
N SER A 63 1.69 -3.29 -9.93
CA SER A 63 1.79 -2.39 -11.08
C SER A 63 2.94 -1.39 -10.96
N ASN A 64 3.10 -0.79 -9.77
CA ASN A 64 4.20 0.12 -9.47
C ASN A 64 5.57 -0.56 -9.52
N PHE A 65 5.67 -1.80 -9.04
CA PHE A 65 6.89 -2.59 -9.11
C PHE A 65 7.30 -2.85 -10.57
N LEU A 66 6.35 -3.28 -11.40
CA LEU A 66 6.60 -3.53 -12.83
C LEU A 66 6.98 -2.25 -13.57
N ARG A 67 6.32 -1.13 -13.28
CA ARG A 67 6.67 0.17 -13.84
C ARG A 67 8.08 0.62 -13.46
N LYS A 68 8.52 0.31 -12.23
CA LYS A 68 9.83 0.73 -11.71
C LYS A 68 10.98 -0.13 -12.22
N PHE A 69 10.79 -1.45 -12.29
CA PHE A 69 11.88 -2.41 -12.52
C PHE A 69 11.80 -3.17 -13.84
N ASN A 70 10.66 -3.11 -14.55
CA ASN A 70 10.42 -3.88 -15.76
C ASN A 70 10.79 -5.38 -15.62
N ALA A 71 10.45 -5.99 -14.47
CA ALA A 71 10.82 -7.35 -14.10
C ALA A 71 9.59 -8.27 -14.01
N PRO A 72 8.93 -8.62 -15.13
CA PRO A 72 7.69 -9.41 -15.13
C PRO A 72 7.88 -10.80 -14.51
N TYR A 73 9.08 -11.38 -14.59
CA TYR A 73 9.39 -12.68 -13.98
C TYR A 73 9.33 -12.67 -12.44
N LEU A 74 9.37 -11.49 -11.80
CA LEU A 74 9.21 -11.34 -10.34
C LEU A 74 7.79 -10.97 -9.92
N GLN A 75 6.90 -10.67 -10.86
CA GLN A 75 5.51 -10.25 -10.60
C GLN A 75 4.79 -11.20 -9.64
N LYS A 76 4.78 -12.49 -9.99
CA LYS A 76 4.13 -13.53 -9.19
C LYS A 76 4.72 -13.63 -7.79
N LEU A 77 6.02 -13.42 -7.64
CA LEU A 77 6.68 -13.46 -6.34
C LEU A 77 6.26 -12.28 -5.47
N VAL A 78 6.23 -11.06 -6.02
CA VAL A 78 5.77 -9.85 -5.32
C VAL A 78 4.31 -10.01 -4.86
N VAL A 79 3.44 -10.53 -5.73
CA VAL A 79 2.04 -10.79 -5.40
C VAL A 79 1.92 -11.85 -4.30
N ASN A 80 2.67 -12.95 -4.38
CA ASN A 80 2.67 -13.99 -3.36
C ASN A 80 3.15 -13.50 -1.98
N ILE A 81 4.10 -12.56 -1.94
CA ILE A 81 4.52 -11.92 -0.68
C ILE A 81 3.33 -11.21 -0.04
N GLY A 82 2.57 -10.42 -0.79
CA GLY A 82 1.40 -9.70 -0.28
C GLY A 82 0.22 -10.60 0.10
N TYR A 83 0.09 -11.78 -0.51
CA TYR A 83 -0.95 -12.77 -0.18
C TYR A 83 -0.51 -13.81 0.86
N SER A 84 0.68 -13.69 1.43
CA SER A 84 1.16 -14.62 2.45
C SER A 84 0.29 -14.54 3.70
N ARG A 85 -0.22 -15.67 4.18
CA ARG A 85 -1.16 -15.73 5.31
C ARG A 85 -0.47 -16.01 6.63
N THR A 86 0.77 -16.48 6.56
CA THR A 86 1.61 -16.77 7.72
C THR A 86 2.95 -16.09 7.60
N VAL A 87 3.57 -15.80 8.75
CA VAL A 87 4.94 -15.28 8.82
C VAL A 87 5.91 -16.19 8.06
N ARG A 88 5.76 -17.51 8.19
CA ARG A 88 6.59 -18.49 7.49
C ARG A 88 6.48 -18.39 5.96
N GLU A 89 5.26 -18.29 5.41
CA GLU A 89 5.06 -18.10 3.97
C GLU A 89 5.69 -16.79 3.49
N TYR A 90 5.48 -15.72 4.26
CA TYR A 90 6.07 -14.42 3.97
C TYR A 90 7.60 -14.51 3.95
N GLU A 91 8.22 -15.14 4.95
CA GLU A 91 9.67 -15.28 5.04
C GLU A 91 10.25 -16.10 3.88
N VAL A 92 9.58 -17.19 3.48
CA VAL A 92 10.00 -18.00 2.32
C VAL A 92 9.94 -17.16 1.05
N HIS A 93 8.85 -16.43 0.79
CA HIS A 93 8.76 -15.61 -0.41
C HIS A 93 9.71 -14.41 -0.38
N TYR A 94 9.85 -13.75 0.75
CA TYR A 94 10.61 -12.51 0.89
C TYR A 94 12.12 -12.76 1.02
N TYR A 95 12.53 -13.49 2.06
CA TYR A 95 13.94 -13.65 2.40
C TYR A 95 14.63 -14.71 1.56
N GLN A 96 13.97 -15.84 1.27
CA GLN A 96 14.60 -16.91 0.50
C GLN A 96 14.51 -16.65 -1.00
N ARG A 97 13.35 -16.20 -1.51
CA ARG A 97 13.16 -16.09 -2.95
C ARG A 97 13.44 -14.72 -3.55
N LEU A 98 13.05 -13.63 -2.90
CA LEU A 98 13.20 -12.28 -3.48
C LEU A 98 14.59 -11.70 -3.20
N ARG A 99 15.11 -11.86 -1.99
CA ARG A 99 16.42 -11.32 -1.60
C ARG A 99 17.55 -11.81 -2.50
N GLU A 100 17.52 -13.08 -2.90
CA GLU A 100 18.48 -13.68 -3.83
C GLU A 100 18.44 -13.06 -5.24
N ARG A 101 17.36 -12.38 -5.61
CA ARG A 101 17.20 -11.77 -6.96
C ARG A 101 17.83 -10.40 -7.05
N GLY A 102 18.06 -9.71 -5.93
CA GLY A 102 18.73 -8.43 -5.90
C GLY A 102 18.26 -7.52 -4.77
N GLU A 103 19.21 -6.78 -4.19
CA GLU A 103 18.95 -5.83 -3.09
C GLU A 103 18.04 -4.68 -3.52
N ALA A 104 18.07 -4.27 -4.78
CA ALA A 104 17.21 -3.20 -5.28
C ALA A 104 15.71 -3.49 -5.09
N TYR A 105 15.30 -4.75 -5.29
CA TYR A 105 13.89 -5.16 -5.16
C TYR A 105 13.43 -5.18 -3.69
N THR A 106 14.27 -5.76 -2.82
CA THR A 106 13.98 -5.82 -1.38
C THR A 106 14.02 -4.44 -0.74
N ASN A 107 14.99 -3.59 -1.10
CA ASN A 107 15.05 -2.21 -0.63
C ASN A 107 13.82 -1.39 -1.05
N TRP A 108 13.29 -1.62 -2.25
CA TRP A 108 12.06 -0.94 -2.69
C TRP A 108 10.82 -1.39 -1.92
N LEU A 109 10.66 -2.70 -1.67
CA LEU A 109 9.55 -3.21 -0.87
C LEU A 109 9.68 -2.85 0.62
N ASN A 110 10.89 -2.78 1.17
CA ASN A 110 11.13 -2.33 2.56
C ASN A 110 10.71 -0.88 2.80
N ARG A 111 10.60 -0.05 1.76
CA ARG A 111 10.09 1.32 1.84
C ARG A 111 8.56 1.39 1.89
N ILE A 112 7.87 0.27 1.79
CA ILE A 112 6.42 0.20 2.00
C ILE A 112 6.22 0.06 3.51
N PRO A 113 5.59 1.05 4.18
CA PRO A 113 5.23 0.93 5.58
C PRO A 113 4.46 -0.37 5.83
N ARG A 114 4.84 -1.06 6.90
CA ARG A 114 4.10 -2.21 7.43
C ARG A 114 3.44 -1.67 8.68
N GLU A 115 2.11 -1.56 8.66
CA GLU A 115 1.35 -1.27 9.89
C GLU A 115 1.59 -2.33 10.95
#